data_AF-A0A2W0FZG5-F1
#
_entry.id   AF-A0A2W0FZG5-F1
#
_cell.length_a   1.000
_cell.length_b   1.000
_cell.length_c   1.000
_cell.angle_alpha   90.00
_cell.angle_beta   90.00
_cell.angle_gamma   90.00
#
_symmetry.space_group_name_H-M   'P 1'
#
loop_
_entity.id
_entity.type
_entity.pdbx_description
1 polymer ?
#
loop_
_entity_poly.entity_id
_entity_poly.type
_entity_poly.pdbx_seq_one_letter_code
_entity_poly.pdbx_strand_id
1 'polypeptide(L)'
;MPIIDYPDWLPLAQKASKNMTLDTGFQTDQPAVGPAIFENQTDDLKVTWSLTWIFTLAQERAFQQWLRSPNYLNRGLNWFRMNINLGGSGLQLQELHFTQMPVQTSIDGGVVTWTGTVIANHLYNADDEFDDIIVELPPPWDSWLDIVVTGYPDGRDPESLPRVP
;
A
#
# COMPACT_ATOMS: atom_id res chain seq x y z
N MET A 1 -10.07 2.89 -18.93
CA MET A 1 -9.94 4.31 -18.52
C MET A 1 -8.46 4.60 -18.30
N PRO A 2 -7.96 5.83 -18.53
CA PRO A 2 -6.59 6.15 -18.20
C PRO A 2 -6.40 6.12 -16.68
N ILE A 3 -5.31 5.51 -16.23
CA ILE A 3 -4.87 5.55 -14.83
C ILE A 3 -3.87 6.69 -14.72
N ILE A 4 -4.10 7.59 -13.77
CA ILE A 4 -3.32 8.82 -13.62
C ILE A 4 -2.28 8.64 -12.52
N ASP A 5 -1.02 8.94 -12.78
CA ASP A 5 -0.01 8.86 -11.72
C ASP A 5 -0.15 10.05 -10.75
N TYR A 6 -0.02 9.76 -9.46
CA TYR A 6 0.07 10.80 -8.44
C TYR A 6 1.41 11.56 -8.62
N PRO A 7 1.44 12.89 -8.54
CA PRO A 7 2.67 13.64 -8.77
C PRO A 7 3.75 13.33 -7.71
N ASP A 8 4.91 12.83 -8.14
CA ASP A 8 5.98 12.35 -7.24
C ASP A 8 6.53 13.42 -6.28
N TRP A 9 6.41 14.70 -6.64
CA TRP A 9 6.90 15.82 -5.82
C TRP A 9 5.89 16.27 -4.75
N LEU A 10 4.63 15.82 -4.84
CA LEU A 10 3.65 16.05 -3.80
C LEU A 10 3.87 15.07 -2.64
N PRO A 11 3.66 15.51 -1.38
CA PRO A 11 3.83 14.62 -0.25
C PRO A 11 2.76 13.52 -0.27
N LEU A 12 3.20 12.28 -0.03
CA LEU A 12 2.31 11.13 0.12
C LEU A 12 1.41 11.26 1.36
N ALA A 13 0.38 10.42 1.41
CA ALA A 13 -0.49 10.35 2.57
C ALA A 13 0.29 10.02 3.86
N GLN A 14 -0.15 10.62 4.97
CA GLN A 14 0.45 10.45 6.29
C GLN A 14 0.58 8.96 6.66
N LYS A 15 1.70 8.63 7.29
CA LYS A 15 1.96 7.27 7.80
C LYS A 15 1.13 6.97 9.04
N ALA A 16 0.93 7.97 9.90
CA ALA A 16 0.18 7.83 11.14
C ALA A 16 -1.33 7.76 10.90
N SER A 17 -2.03 6.97 11.73
CA SER A 17 -3.49 6.87 11.77
C SER A 17 -4.16 6.49 10.44
N LYS A 18 -3.40 5.84 9.55
CA LYS A 18 -3.93 5.23 8.33
C LYS A 18 -4.60 3.92 8.70
N ASN A 19 -5.91 3.85 8.48
CA ASN A 19 -6.67 2.62 8.68
C ASN A 19 -6.85 1.92 7.35
N MET A 20 -6.57 0.62 7.32
CA MET A 20 -6.82 -0.27 6.20
C MET A 20 -7.98 -1.20 6.57
N THR A 21 -8.94 -1.34 5.67
CA THR A 21 -10.06 -2.28 5.82
C THR A 21 -10.13 -3.14 4.58
N LEU A 22 -9.98 -4.45 4.76
CA LEU A 22 -10.21 -5.45 3.72
C LEU A 22 -11.61 -6.04 3.88
N ASP A 23 -12.24 -6.34 2.75
CA ASP A 23 -13.44 -7.16 2.74
C ASP A 23 -13.14 -8.60 3.15
N THR A 24 -14.16 -9.34 3.58
CA THR A 24 -14.01 -10.76 3.95
C THR A 24 -14.30 -11.63 2.73
N GLY A 25 -13.32 -12.45 2.33
CA GLY A 25 -13.42 -13.37 1.20
C GLY A 25 -14.04 -14.72 1.51
N PHE A 26 -14.54 -14.92 2.73
CA PHE A 26 -15.19 -16.16 3.14
C PHE A 26 -16.55 -15.89 3.78
N GLN A 27 -17.46 -16.84 3.64
CA GLN A 27 -18.72 -16.87 4.36
C GLN A 27 -18.58 -17.76 5.59
N THR A 28 -19.20 -17.35 6.69
CA THR A 28 -19.27 -18.15 7.92
C THR A 28 -20.71 -18.60 8.15
N ASP A 29 -20.89 -19.89 8.39
CA ASP A 29 -22.13 -20.47 8.92
C ASP A 29 -21.89 -20.95 10.35
N GLN A 30 -22.75 -20.51 11.28
CA GLN A 30 -22.66 -20.81 12.70
C GLN A 30 -23.93 -21.55 13.16
N PRO A 31 -23.98 -22.90 13.01
CA PRO A 31 -25.12 -23.68 13.46
C PRO A 31 -25.27 -23.60 14.99
N ALA A 32 -26.51 -23.71 15.49
CA ALA A 32 -26.81 -23.65 16.93
C ALA A 32 -26.14 -24.77 17.75
N VAL A 33 -25.73 -25.87 17.09
CA VAL A 33 -24.98 -26.98 17.68
C VAL A 33 -23.93 -27.42 16.66
N GLY A 34 -22.67 -27.50 17.07
CA GLY A 34 -21.55 -27.93 16.22
C GLY A 34 -20.51 -26.82 15.96
N PRO A 35 -19.44 -27.13 15.22
CA PRO A 35 -18.41 -26.15 14.86
C PRO A 35 -18.91 -25.19 13.77
N ALA A 36 -18.32 -23.99 13.72
CA ALA A 36 -18.53 -23.05 12.63
C ALA A 36 -17.93 -23.59 11.33
N ILE A 37 -18.61 -23.32 10.21
CA ILE A 37 -18.18 -23.70 8.86
C ILE A 37 -17.75 -22.44 8.13
N PHE A 38 -16.62 -22.51 7.43
CA PHE A 38 -16.07 -21.41 6.64
C PHE A 38 -15.97 -21.85 5.18
N GLU A 39 -16.59 -21.09 4.28
CA GLU A 39 -16.55 -21.34 2.84
C GLU A 39 -15.81 -20.19 2.15
N ASN A 40 -14.75 -20.50 1.42
CA ASN A 40 -14.00 -19.50 0.64
C ASN A 40 -14.82 -19.08 -0.58
N GLN A 41 -15.04 -17.78 -0.75
CA GLN A 41 -15.78 -17.22 -1.88
C GLN A 41 -14.84 -16.59 -2.91
N THR A 42 -13.91 -15.73 -2.47
CA THR A 42 -13.02 -14.99 -3.36
C THR A 42 -11.77 -14.50 -2.63
N ASP A 43 -10.68 -14.42 -3.36
CA ASP A 43 -9.41 -13.80 -2.96
C ASP A 43 -9.28 -12.36 -3.50
N ASP A 44 -9.99 -12.03 -4.58
CA ASP A 44 -10.05 -10.66 -5.12
C ASP A 44 -10.91 -9.75 -4.24
N LEU A 45 -10.28 -9.16 -3.23
CA LEU A 45 -10.92 -8.37 -2.20
C LEU A 45 -10.53 -6.90 -2.32
N LYS A 46 -11.56 -6.05 -2.32
CA LYS A 46 -11.32 -4.61 -2.25
C LYS A 46 -10.68 -4.24 -0.92
N VAL A 47 -9.82 -3.23 -0.99
CA VAL A 47 -9.22 -2.60 0.18
C VAL A 47 -9.60 -1.15 0.23
N THR A 48 -10.06 -0.70 1.40
CA THR A 48 -10.41 0.69 1.64
C THR A 48 -9.41 1.31 2.60
N TRP A 49 -8.94 2.51 2.28
CA TRP A 49 -8.12 3.32 3.19
C TRP A 49 -8.76 4.68 3.45
N SER A 50 -8.59 5.16 4.69
CA SER A 50 -8.75 6.57 5.01
C SER A 50 -7.38 7.24 4.99
N LEU A 51 -7.18 8.17 4.05
CA LEU A 51 -5.92 8.85 3.81
C LEU A 51 -6.02 10.32 4.22
N THR A 52 -4.92 10.81 4.80
CA THR A 52 -4.74 12.22 5.17
C THR A 52 -3.49 12.75 4.49
N TRP A 53 -3.58 13.89 3.82
CA TRP A 53 -2.46 14.60 3.24
C TRP A 53 -2.24 15.93 3.94
N ILE A 54 -0.98 16.33 4.08
CA ILE A 54 -0.58 17.60 4.66
C ILE A 54 0.29 18.30 3.63
N PHE A 55 -0.15 19.47 3.19
CA PHE A 55 0.46 20.24 2.12
C PHE A 55 0.88 21.64 2.60
N THR A 56 1.91 22.20 1.99
CA THR A 56 2.09 23.65 1.93
C THR A 56 1.08 24.29 0.97
N LEU A 57 0.85 25.59 1.05
CA LEU A 57 -0.08 26.30 0.13
C LEU A 57 0.23 26.08 -1.36
N ALA A 58 1.52 25.99 -1.73
CA ALA A 58 1.93 25.76 -3.12
C ALA A 58 1.62 24.33 -3.58
N GLN A 59 1.88 23.33 -2.72
CA GLN A 59 1.55 21.93 -2.98
C GLN A 59 0.04 21.71 -3.05
N GLU A 60 -0.71 22.36 -2.17
CA GLU A 60 -2.16 22.28 -2.11
C GLU A 60 -2.80 22.76 -3.41
N ARG A 61 -2.33 23.89 -3.95
CA ARG A 61 -2.79 24.41 -5.24
C ARG A 61 -2.60 23.39 -6.36
N ALA A 62 -1.46 22.71 -6.39
CA ALA A 62 -1.21 21.67 -7.39
C ALA A 62 -2.06 20.43 -7.18
N PHE A 63 -2.25 20.00 -5.93
CA PHE A 63 -3.15 18.89 -5.58
C PHE A 63 -4.58 19.18 -6.04
N GLN A 64 -5.10 20.39 -5.82
CA GLN A 64 -6.42 20.78 -6.32
C GLN A 64 -6.52 20.71 -7.85
N GLN A 65 -5.48 21.14 -8.58
CA GLN A 65 -5.48 21.08 -10.05
C GLN A 65 -5.40 19.65 -10.56
N TRP A 66 -4.55 18.82 -9.95
CA TRP A 66 -4.47 17.39 -10.25
C TRP A 66 -5.81 16.68 -10.00
N LEU A 67 -6.49 17.01 -8.90
CA LEU A 67 -7.78 16.43 -8.54
C LEU A 67 -8.92 16.89 -9.48
N ARG A 68 -9.00 18.19 -9.81
CA ARG A 68 -10.17 18.77 -10.50
C ARG A 68 -10.04 18.83 -12.02
N SER A 69 -8.82 18.85 -12.55
CA SER A 69 -8.58 19.03 -13.99
C SER A 69 -9.04 17.81 -14.79
N PRO A 70 -9.71 18.01 -15.94
CA PRO A 70 -10.06 16.93 -16.86
C PRO A 70 -8.85 16.18 -17.43
N ASN A 71 -7.68 16.81 -17.45
CA ASN A 71 -6.43 16.21 -17.95
C ASN A 71 -5.77 15.26 -16.94
N TYR A 72 -6.26 15.24 -15.69
CA TYR A 72 -5.74 14.42 -14.61
C TYR A 72 -6.90 13.61 -14.00
N LEU A 73 -7.19 13.76 -12.71
CA LEU A 73 -8.16 12.92 -12.02
C LEU A 73 -9.62 13.19 -12.38
N ASN A 74 -9.87 14.24 -13.18
CA ASN A 74 -11.20 14.59 -13.69
C ASN A 74 -12.27 14.61 -12.60
N ARG A 75 -12.00 15.36 -11.52
CA ARG A 75 -12.89 15.49 -10.35
C ARG A 75 -13.15 14.16 -9.63
N GLY A 76 -12.15 13.28 -9.60
CA GLY A 76 -12.22 11.97 -8.94
C GLY A 76 -12.88 10.88 -9.78
N LEU A 77 -13.17 11.12 -11.06
CA LEU A 77 -13.73 10.08 -11.94
C LEU A 77 -12.70 9.03 -12.35
N ASN A 78 -11.44 9.43 -12.53
CA ASN A 78 -10.38 8.54 -13.00
C ASN A 78 -9.69 7.81 -11.84
N TRP A 79 -9.20 6.61 -12.13
CA TRP A 79 -8.30 5.87 -11.26
C TRP A 79 -6.92 6.51 -11.22
N PHE A 80 -6.18 6.32 -10.15
CA PHE A 80 -4.82 6.81 -10.01
C PHE A 80 -3.88 5.82 -9.34
N ARG A 81 -2.58 6.00 -9.56
CA ARG A 81 -1.54 5.23 -8.89
C ARG A 81 -0.79 6.10 -7.89
N MET A 82 -0.60 5.58 -6.69
CA MET A 82 0.15 6.28 -5.65
C MET A 82 0.81 5.26 -4.73
N ASN A 83 2.04 5.57 -4.29
CA ASN A 83 2.69 4.80 -3.25
C ASN A 83 1.97 4.97 -1.91
N ILE A 84 1.51 3.86 -1.34
CA ILE A 84 0.95 3.79 0.01
C ILE A 84 1.93 3.02 0.88
N ASN A 85 2.28 3.61 2.02
CA ASN A 85 2.99 2.87 3.05
C ASN A 85 2.05 1.85 3.72
N LEU A 86 2.37 0.55 3.61
CA LEU A 86 1.61 -0.58 4.18
C LEU A 86 2.14 -1.02 5.56
N GLY A 87 3.04 -0.25 6.17
CA GLY A 87 3.67 -0.62 7.45
C GLY A 87 4.98 -1.36 7.24
N GLY A 88 5.03 -2.63 7.64
CA GLY A 88 6.24 -3.47 7.61
C GLY A 88 6.87 -3.56 6.21
N SER A 89 6.05 -3.79 5.19
CA SER A 89 6.44 -3.90 3.77
C SER A 89 6.80 -2.57 3.10
N GLY A 90 6.81 -1.46 3.85
CA GLY A 90 7.23 -0.17 3.33
C GLY A 90 6.25 0.46 2.34
N LEU A 91 6.78 1.17 1.35
CA LEU A 91 6.01 1.88 0.32
C LEU A 91 5.71 0.92 -0.85
N GLN A 92 4.43 0.71 -1.14
CA GLN A 92 3.96 -0.14 -2.23
C GLN A 92 3.06 0.67 -3.16
N LEU A 93 3.21 0.50 -4.48
CA LEU A 93 2.41 1.21 -5.47
C LEU A 93 0.99 0.61 -5.52
N GLN A 94 -0.02 1.41 -5.22
CA GLN A 94 -1.43 0.98 -5.27
C GLN A 94 -2.18 1.67 -6.40
N GLU A 95 -3.09 0.94 -7.04
CA GLU A 95 -4.11 1.49 -7.92
C GLU A 95 -5.36 1.83 -7.12
N LEU A 96 -5.72 3.10 -7.11
CA LEU A 96 -6.65 3.70 -6.18
C LEU A 96 -7.75 4.45 -6.92
N HIS A 97 -8.91 4.51 -6.30
CA HIS A 97 -10.04 5.35 -6.70
C HIS A 97 -10.64 6.04 -5.49
N PHE A 98 -11.08 7.29 -5.63
CA PHE A 98 -11.75 8.00 -4.54
C PHE A 98 -13.22 7.58 -4.48
N THR A 99 -13.65 7.01 -3.35
CA THR A 99 -15.07 6.66 -3.15
C THR A 99 -15.95 7.90 -3.02
N GLN A 100 -15.36 8.98 -2.50
CA GLN A 100 -15.94 10.30 -2.37
C GLN A 100 -14.87 11.36 -2.62
N MET A 101 -15.29 12.55 -3.03
CA MET A 101 -14.37 13.66 -3.22
C MET A 101 -13.63 13.96 -1.91
N PRO A 102 -12.28 14.01 -1.90
CA PRO A 102 -11.56 14.36 -0.70
C PRO A 102 -11.90 15.78 -0.27
N VAL A 103 -11.80 16.04 1.03
CA VAL A 103 -12.19 17.32 1.65
C VAL A 103 -10.99 17.98 2.29
N GLN A 104 -10.94 19.30 2.21
CA GLN A 104 -10.00 20.11 2.97
C GLN A 104 -10.52 20.22 4.40
N THR A 105 -9.80 19.67 5.37
CA THR A 105 -10.21 19.64 6.78
C THR A 105 -9.73 20.84 7.57
N SER A 106 -8.56 21.40 7.24
CA SER A 106 -8.04 22.60 7.90
C SER A 106 -7.08 23.41 7.03
N ILE A 107 -6.93 24.70 7.37
CA ILE A 107 -5.86 25.59 6.90
C ILE A 107 -5.30 26.31 8.12
N ASP A 108 -4.06 26.02 8.49
CA ASP A 108 -3.43 26.54 9.70
C ASP A 108 -2.00 26.97 9.40
N GLY A 109 -1.70 28.27 9.50
CA GLY A 109 -0.33 28.78 9.40
C GLY A 109 0.41 28.46 8.09
N GLY A 110 -0.32 28.32 6.97
CA GLY A 110 0.26 27.97 5.67
C GLY A 110 0.40 26.47 5.39
N VAL A 111 -0.08 25.65 6.32
CA VAL A 111 -0.27 24.20 6.17
C VAL A 111 -1.75 23.92 5.90
N VAL A 112 -2.02 23.05 4.95
CA VAL A 112 -3.37 22.63 4.58
C VAL A 112 -3.50 21.13 4.72
N THR A 113 -4.55 20.69 5.41
CA THR A 113 -4.84 19.27 5.62
C THR A 113 -6.00 18.86 4.72
N TRP A 114 -5.83 17.75 4.01
CA TRP A 114 -6.87 17.11 3.20
C TRP A 114 -7.09 15.68 3.68
N THR A 115 -8.34 15.22 3.66
CA THR A 115 -8.70 13.83 3.96
C THR A 115 -9.55 13.24 2.85
N GLY A 116 -9.43 11.94 2.62
CA GLY A 116 -10.21 11.24 1.61
C GLY A 116 -10.23 9.75 1.85
N THR A 117 -11.28 9.11 1.38
CA THR A 117 -11.41 7.65 1.39
C THR A 117 -11.14 7.13 -0.01
N VAL A 118 -10.26 6.15 -0.10
CA VAL A 118 -9.88 5.51 -1.36
C VAL A 118 -10.16 4.01 -1.29
N ILE A 119 -10.43 3.43 -2.46
CA ILE A 119 -10.59 2.00 -2.68
C ILE A 119 -9.52 1.53 -3.68
N ALA A 120 -8.93 0.37 -3.42
CA ALA A 120 -8.25 -0.45 -4.43
C ALA A 120 -9.07 -1.72 -4.66
N ASN A 121 -9.12 -2.20 -5.90
CA ASN A 121 -9.74 -3.49 -6.19
C ASN A 121 -8.88 -4.66 -5.68
N HIS A 122 -7.57 -4.46 -5.61
CA HIS A 122 -6.61 -5.45 -5.18
C HIS A 122 -5.51 -4.79 -4.34
N LEU A 123 -5.07 -5.45 -3.28
CA LEU A 123 -3.92 -5.01 -2.50
C LEU A 123 -2.64 -5.55 -3.12
N TYR A 124 -1.80 -4.66 -3.66
CA TYR A 124 -0.49 -5.09 -4.13
C TYR A 124 0.52 -5.04 -2.99
N ASN A 125 1.12 -6.18 -2.64
CA ASN A 125 2.22 -6.24 -1.69
C ASN A 125 3.32 -7.17 -2.22
N ALA A 126 4.52 -6.62 -2.44
CA ALA A 126 5.64 -7.40 -2.97
C ALA A 126 6.13 -8.49 -2.00
N ASP A 127 5.89 -8.32 -0.70
CA ASP A 127 6.28 -9.31 0.32
C ASP A 127 5.44 -10.59 0.25
N ASP A 128 4.27 -10.57 -0.41
CA ASP A 128 3.37 -11.73 -0.50
C ASP A 128 4.01 -12.89 -1.29
N GLU A 129 5.04 -12.62 -2.12
CA GLU A 129 5.82 -13.65 -2.81
C GLU A 129 6.86 -14.35 -1.92
N PHE A 130 7.11 -13.81 -0.72
CA PHE A 130 8.10 -14.31 0.24
C PHE A 130 7.46 -14.71 1.58
N ASP A 131 6.16 -15.01 1.57
CA ASP A 131 5.33 -15.28 2.74
C ASP A 131 5.92 -16.40 3.63
N ASP A 132 6.29 -17.54 3.04
CA ASP A 132 6.89 -18.67 3.74
C ASP A 132 8.16 -18.24 4.50
N ILE A 133 9.03 -17.49 3.84
CA ILE A 133 10.33 -17.07 4.39
C ILE A 133 10.13 -16.06 5.51
N ILE A 134 9.28 -15.05 5.30
CA ILE A 134 9.03 -13.98 6.27
C ILE A 134 8.36 -14.54 7.53
N VAL A 135 7.46 -15.52 7.40
CA VAL A 135 6.75 -16.13 8.53
C VAL A 135 7.65 -17.11 9.30
N GLU A 136 8.43 -17.94 8.61
CA GLU A 136 9.21 -19.00 9.26
C GLU A 136 10.53 -18.52 9.85
N LEU A 137 11.11 -17.41 9.35
CA LEU A 137 12.42 -16.92 9.76
C LEU A 137 12.30 -15.59 10.52
N PRO A 138 12.14 -15.61 11.87
CA PRO A 138 12.09 -14.38 12.64
C PRO A 138 13.42 -13.60 12.57
N PRO A 139 13.40 -12.27 12.77
CA PRO A 139 14.62 -11.48 12.92
C PRO A 139 15.52 -12.11 14.00
N PRO A 140 16.81 -12.41 13.72
CA PRO A 140 17.69 -11.75 12.76
C PRO A 140 18.02 -12.54 11.47
N TRP A 141 17.31 -13.63 11.16
CA TRP A 141 17.67 -14.52 10.04
C TRP A 141 17.46 -13.93 8.64
N ASP A 142 16.72 -12.84 8.55
CA ASP A 142 16.60 -11.97 7.36
C ASP A 142 17.98 -11.52 6.82
N SER A 143 18.96 -11.32 7.72
CA SER A 143 20.33 -10.92 7.37
C SER A 143 21.18 -12.01 6.70
N TRP A 144 20.80 -13.29 6.79
CA TRP A 144 21.54 -14.38 6.15
C TRP A 144 21.14 -14.56 4.68
N LEU A 145 19.97 -14.08 4.27
CA LEU A 145 19.51 -14.17 2.88
C LEU A 145 20.23 -13.19 1.95
N ASP A 146 20.70 -12.04 2.46
CA ASP A 146 21.56 -11.11 1.69
C ASP A 146 22.93 -11.74 1.34
N ILE A 147 23.38 -12.76 2.08
CA ILE A 147 24.61 -13.51 1.72
C ILE A 147 24.35 -14.57 0.65
N VAL A 148 23.15 -15.16 0.61
CA VAL A 148 22.81 -16.28 -0.29
C VAL A 148 22.20 -15.79 -1.62
N VAL A 149 21.41 -14.71 -1.59
CA VAL A 149 20.69 -14.18 -2.76
C VAL A 149 21.54 -13.17 -3.55
N THR A 150 22.35 -12.37 -2.86
CA THR A 150 23.13 -11.27 -3.45
C THR A 150 24.61 -11.63 -3.66
N GLY A 151 25.05 -12.74 -3.07
CA GLY A 151 26.47 -13.11 -3.01
C GLY A 151 27.26 -12.15 -2.13
N TYR A 152 28.41 -12.61 -1.60
CA TYR A 152 29.23 -11.74 -0.75
C TYR A 152 29.59 -10.43 -1.48
N PRO A 153 29.38 -9.25 -0.86
CA PRO A 153 29.66 -7.95 -1.48
C PRO A 153 31.16 -7.70 -1.75
N ASP A 154 32.03 -8.66 -1.44
CA ASP A 154 33.48 -8.56 -1.56
C ASP A 154 34.08 -9.28 -2.78
N GLY A 155 33.25 -9.76 -3.71
CA GLY A 155 33.71 -10.30 -4.99
C GLY A 155 34.61 -11.52 -4.87
N ARG A 156 34.51 -12.29 -3.77
CA ARG A 156 35.26 -13.53 -3.60
C ARG A 156 34.81 -14.57 -4.62
N ASP A 157 35.80 -15.24 -5.20
CA ASP A 157 35.66 -16.33 -6.15
C ASP A 157 34.75 -17.45 -5.56
N PRO A 158 33.74 -17.94 -6.30
CA PRO A 158 32.89 -19.07 -5.90
C PRO A 158 33.66 -20.33 -5.46
N GLU A 159 34.90 -20.52 -5.89
CA GLU A 159 35.74 -21.65 -5.47
C GLU A 159 36.38 -21.48 -4.08
N SER A 160 36.29 -20.29 -3.47
CA SER A 160 36.81 -20.02 -2.13
C SER A 160 35.91 -20.51 -0.99
N LEU A 161 34.76 -21.09 -1.33
CA LEU A 161 33.84 -21.64 -0.34
C LEU A 161 34.44 -22.91 0.31
N PRO A 162 34.41 -23.03 1.65
CA PRO A 162 34.82 -24.26 2.31
C PRO A 162 33.88 -25.40 1.89
N ARG A 163 34.39 -26.32 1.08
CA ARG A 163 33.67 -27.55 0.75
C ARG A 163 33.55 -28.38 2.02
N VAL A 164 32.31 -28.65 2.42
CA VAL A 164 32.02 -29.58 3.51
C VAL A 164 32.63 -30.94 3.15
N PRO A 165 33.30 -31.64 4.08
CA PRO A 165 33.90 -32.95 3.81
C PRO A 165 32.88 -33.99 3.32
#